data_AF-A0A2N9AW52-F1
#
_entry.id   AF-A0A2N9AW52-F1
#
_cell.length_a   1.000
_cell.length_b   1.000
_cell.length_c   1.000
_cell.angle_alpha   90.00
_cell.angle_beta   90.00
_cell.angle_gamma   90.00
#
_symmetry.space_group_name_H-M   'P 1'
#
loop_
_entity.id
_entity.type
_entity.pdbx_description
1 polymer ?
#
loop_
_entity_poly.entity_id
_entity_poly.type
_entity_poly.pdbx_seq_one_letter_code
_entity_poly.pdbx_strand_id
1 'polypeptide(L)'
;MDASAPAPIAAGVAPRTRIGAIDALRGLVMLLMLVDHAREFFYLHAQVSDPVNLAATPPGLFLTRAASHFCAPVFLLLTGLSASLYGQKHGSRAATSAFLIKRGLFLVALEVTLVNLAWTRALLPPILYLQVIWAIGLSMMALAALLWLPRPALIGVGLAIMLGHNALDGIVLTPDQPGYALWAVLHQRGLIPLPWGAARTSYPVLPWIGVITAGYALGPLYGTGVDPGTRRRRLVALGLASLVAFAILRGLNGYGDPHPWQAGKDWGADALSFVNLTKYPPSADFLLATLGPGLLLLALFERLPERRLGWLTVFGGVPLFFYLLHLWALRLTYDGLAAFGLAGSSGRIEVGAPFQIWLVAALFALALYPACLWMVRLKRRSRWRGLSYL
;
A
#
# COMPACT_ATOMS: atom_id res chain seq x y z
N MET A 1 -30.08 56.07 -4.46
CA MET A 1 -30.29 54.65 -4.11
C MET A 1 -30.35 53.90 -5.41
N ASP A 2 -29.23 53.35 -5.88
CA ASP A 2 -29.23 52.32 -6.93
C ASP A 2 -28.18 51.29 -6.55
N ALA A 3 -28.68 50.10 -6.22
CA ALA A 3 -27.90 49.02 -5.64
C ALA A 3 -27.09 48.32 -6.73
N SER A 4 -25.77 48.32 -6.57
CA SER A 4 -24.82 47.53 -7.33
C SER A 4 -25.10 46.03 -7.15
N ALA A 5 -25.49 45.35 -8.24
CA ALA A 5 -25.64 43.90 -8.26
C ALA A 5 -24.26 43.22 -8.06
N PRO A 6 -24.15 42.18 -7.20
CA PRO A 6 -22.89 41.47 -7.00
C PRO A 6 -22.58 40.57 -8.21
N ALA A 7 -21.31 40.59 -8.63
CA ALA A 7 -20.80 39.76 -9.71
C ALA A 7 -20.90 38.25 -9.40
N PRO A 8 -21.12 37.38 -10.40
CA PRO A 8 -21.21 35.95 -10.19
C PRO A 8 -19.85 35.40 -9.75
N ILE A 9 -19.81 34.76 -8.59
CA ILE A 9 -18.63 34.04 -8.08
C ILE A 9 -18.33 32.90 -9.05
N ALA A 10 -17.21 32.98 -9.76
CA ALA A 10 -16.71 31.92 -10.62
C ALA A 10 -16.61 30.61 -9.82
N ALA A 11 -17.41 29.62 -10.21
CA ALA A 11 -17.42 28.29 -9.61
C ALA A 11 -16.09 27.59 -9.89
N GLY A 12 -15.17 27.61 -8.91
CA GLY A 12 -13.92 26.89 -8.98
C GLY A 12 -14.13 25.38 -9.07
N VAL A 13 -13.85 24.80 -10.25
CA VAL A 13 -13.84 23.35 -10.54
C VAL A 13 -12.69 22.61 -9.80
N ALA A 14 -11.80 23.34 -9.12
CA ALA A 14 -10.50 22.87 -8.64
C ALA A 14 -10.44 21.94 -7.38
N PRO A 15 -11.44 21.82 -6.48
CA PRO A 15 -11.31 20.92 -5.31
C PRO A 15 -11.59 19.45 -5.64
N ARG A 16 -12.51 19.16 -6.59
CA ARG A 16 -12.99 17.80 -6.88
C ARG A 16 -11.98 16.96 -7.64
N THR A 17 -11.26 17.56 -8.59
CA THR A 17 -10.27 16.88 -9.43
C THR A 17 -9.03 16.41 -8.66
N ARG A 18 -8.60 17.17 -7.64
CA ARG A 18 -7.43 16.83 -6.79
C ARG A 18 -7.64 15.52 -6.01
N ILE A 19 -8.80 15.42 -5.35
CA ILE A 19 -9.17 14.24 -4.55
C ILE A 19 -9.41 13.05 -5.48
N GLY A 20 -9.99 13.30 -6.67
CA GLY A 20 -10.21 12.28 -7.69
C GLY A 20 -8.94 11.56 -8.14
N ALA A 21 -7.83 12.27 -8.35
CA ALA A 21 -6.56 11.63 -8.75
C ALA A 21 -5.97 10.72 -7.66
N ILE A 22 -6.02 11.17 -6.41
CA ILE A 22 -5.56 10.39 -5.23
C ILE A 22 -6.41 9.12 -5.09
N ASP A 23 -7.73 9.26 -5.13
CA ASP A 23 -8.64 8.12 -5.02
C ASP A 23 -8.51 7.19 -6.24
N ALA A 24 -8.29 7.70 -7.45
CA ALA A 24 -8.08 6.86 -8.62
C ALA A 24 -6.80 6.02 -8.52
N LEU A 25 -5.69 6.61 -8.08
CA LEU A 25 -4.45 5.86 -7.86
C LEU A 25 -4.60 4.82 -6.75
N ARG A 26 -5.28 5.18 -5.66
CA ARG A 26 -5.62 4.21 -4.60
C ARG A 26 -6.46 3.06 -5.17
N GLY A 27 -7.45 3.36 -6.01
CA GLY A 27 -8.29 2.37 -6.67
C GLY A 27 -7.51 1.42 -7.57
N LEU A 28 -6.58 1.94 -8.37
CA LEU A 28 -5.69 1.12 -9.21
C LEU A 28 -4.90 0.12 -8.34
N VAL A 29 -4.28 0.62 -7.28
CA VAL A 29 -3.51 -0.19 -6.33
C VAL A 29 -4.39 -1.25 -5.65
N MET A 30 -5.63 -0.93 -5.28
CA MET A 30 -6.56 -1.91 -4.71
C MET A 30 -6.86 -3.06 -5.68
N LEU A 31 -6.98 -2.78 -6.98
CA LEU A 31 -7.20 -3.81 -7.99
C LEU A 31 -5.95 -4.69 -8.20
N LEU A 32 -4.75 -4.10 -8.18
CA LEU A 32 -3.50 -4.88 -8.23
C LEU A 32 -3.30 -5.75 -6.98
N MET A 33 -3.70 -5.25 -5.80
CA MET A 33 -3.72 -6.02 -4.56
C MET A 33 -4.71 -7.20 -4.65
N LEU A 34 -5.88 -7.01 -5.26
CA LEU A 34 -6.84 -8.10 -5.49
C LEU A 34 -6.24 -9.23 -6.34
N VAL A 35 -5.38 -8.92 -7.32
CA VAL A 35 -4.65 -9.93 -8.09
C VAL A 35 -3.70 -10.74 -7.18
N ASP A 36 -2.96 -10.09 -6.28
CA ASP A 36 -2.07 -10.78 -5.33
C ASP A 36 -2.86 -11.67 -4.37
N HIS A 37 -4.01 -11.19 -3.86
CA HIS A 37 -4.84 -12.00 -2.98
C HIS A 37 -5.53 -13.14 -3.72
N ALA A 38 -5.96 -12.95 -4.97
CA ALA A 38 -6.47 -14.04 -5.80
C ALA A 38 -5.41 -15.13 -6.01
N ARG A 39 -4.13 -14.76 -6.17
CA ARG A 39 -3.00 -15.71 -6.21
C ARG A 39 -2.88 -16.50 -4.91
N GLU A 40 -2.95 -15.82 -3.75
CA GLU A 40 -2.85 -16.47 -2.44
C GLU A 40 -4.06 -17.37 -2.09
N PHE A 41 -5.20 -17.22 -2.76
CA PHE A 41 -6.34 -18.14 -2.60
C PHE A 41 -6.38 -19.25 -3.64
N PHE A 42 -6.10 -18.93 -4.91
CA PHE A 42 -6.39 -19.81 -6.04
C PHE A 42 -5.14 -20.29 -6.80
N TYR A 43 -3.93 -20.00 -6.33
CA TYR A 43 -2.69 -20.38 -7.00
C TYR A 43 -1.62 -20.84 -6.00
N LEU A 44 -1.99 -21.78 -5.11
CA LEU A 44 -1.16 -22.18 -3.97
C LEU A 44 -0.06 -23.19 -4.34
N HIS A 45 -0.21 -23.95 -5.42
CA HIS A 45 0.79 -24.91 -5.91
C HIS A 45 2.12 -24.29 -6.39
N ALA A 46 2.16 -22.98 -6.65
CA ALA A 46 3.35 -22.27 -7.11
C ALA A 46 3.60 -21.00 -6.27
N GLN A 47 4.05 -21.22 -5.03
CA GLN A 47 4.41 -20.14 -4.11
C GLN A 47 5.65 -19.38 -4.57
N VAL A 48 5.63 -18.06 -4.40
CA VAL A 48 6.71 -17.17 -4.83
C VAL A 48 7.41 -16.59 -3.61
N SER A 49 8.72 -16.78 -3.53
CA SER A 49 9.56 -16.25 -2.45
C SER A 49 9.76 -14.73 -2.55
N ASP A 50 10.37 -14.13 -1.53
CA ASP A 50 10.81 -12.74 -1.52
C ASP A 50 12.29 -12.67 -1.08
N PRO A 51 13.22 -12.20 -1.93
CA PRO A 51 13.03 -11.92 -3.36
C PRO A 51 12.67 -13.19 -4.15
N VAL A 52 12.25 -13.04 -5.41
CA VAL A 52 11.77 -14.15 -6.23
C VAL A 52 12.93 -15.06 -6.62
N ASN A 53 12.76 -16.38 -6.46
CA ASN A 53 13.68 -17.35 -7.06
C ASN A 53 13.45 -17.42 -8.58
N LEU A 54 14.28 -16.71 -9.34
CA LEU A 54 14.18 -16.61 -10.80
C LEU A 54 14.44 -17.94 -11.52
N ALA A 55 15.13 -18.89 -10.90
CA ALA A 55 15.36 -20.22 -11.48
C ALA A 55 14.10 -21.12 -11.41
N ALA A 56 13.27 -20.91 -10.40
CA ALA A 56 12.07 -21.71 -10.16
C ALA A 56 10.77 -21.02 -10.59
N THR A 57 10.82 -19.73 -10.92
CA THR A 57 9.62 -18.91 -11.18
C THR A 57 9.53 -18.53 -12.66
N PRO A 58 8.47 -18.94 -13.38
CA PRO A 58 8.25 -18.51 -14.74
C PRO A 58 8.07 -16.98 -14.85
N PRO A 59 8.54 -16.33 -15.93
CA PRO A 59 8.45 -14.86 -16.07
C PRO A 59 7.03 -14.30 -15.95
N GLY A 60 6.00 -15.01 -16.44
CA GLY A 60 4.60 -14.58 -16.30
C GLY A 60 4.11 -14.53 -14.84
N LEU A 61 4.61 -15.44 -14.00
CA LEU A 61 4.30 -15.44 -12.56
C LEU A 61 5.10 -14.36 -11.83
N PHE A 62 6.35 -14.12 -12.22
CA PHE A 62 7.15 -12.99 -11.73
C PHE A 62 6.44 -11.66 -12.00
N LEU A 63 5.97 -11.41 -13.24
CA LEU A 63 5.26 -10.18 -13.59
C LEU A 63 3.95 -10.01 -12.81
N THR A 64 3.22 -11.11 -12.60
CA THR A 64 2.00 -11.11 -11.79
C THR A 64 2.30 -10.71 -10.34
N ARG A 65 3.40 -11.24 -9.78
CA ARG A 65 3.86 -10.85 -8.44
C ARG A 65 4.32 -9.40 -8.39
N ALA A 66 5.12 -8.97 -9.37
CA ALA A 66 5.67 -7.62 -9.46
C ALA A 66 4.58 -6.55 -9.56
N ALA A 67 3.43 -6.85 -10.19
CA ALA A 67 2.29 -5.94 -10.24
C ALA A 67 1.80 -5.51 -8.83
N SER A 68 1.90 -6.41 -7.84
CA SER A 68 1.54 -6.13 -6.45
C SER A 68 2.60 -5.35 -5.66
N HIS A 69 3.79 -5.14 -6.21
CA HIS A 69 4.88 -4.43 -5.53
C HIS A 69 4.54 -2.95 -5.32
N PHE A 70 3.76 -2.35 -6.21
CA PHE A 70 3.28 -0.97 -6.06
C PHE A 70 2.31 -0.79 -4.90
N CYS A 71 1.68 -1.86 -4.41
CA CYS A 71 0.51 -1.72 -3.57
C CYS A 71 0.81 -1.06 -2.22
N ALA A 72 1.70 -1.65 -1.42
CA ALA A 72 2.01 -1.11 -0.10
C ALA A 72 2.71 0.27 -0.17
N PRO A 73 3.76 0.50 -0.98
CA PRO A 73 4.44 1.79 -1.07
C PRO A 73 3.51 2.93 -1.45
N VAL A 74 2.74 2.76 -2.54
CA VAL A 74 1.83 3.81 -3.01
C VAL A 74 0.70 4.03 -2.01
N PHE A 75 0.14 2.97 -1.42
CA PHE A 75 -0.94 3.13 -0.46
C PHE A 75 -0.50 3.87 0.81
N LEU A 76 0.68 3.56 1.37
CA LEU A 76 1.21 4.27 2.52
C LEU A 76 1.56 5.73 2.19
N LEU A 77 2.17 5.98 1.03
CA LEU A 77 2.43 7.35 0.55
C LEU A 77 1.13 8.16 0.47
N LEU A 78 0.09 7.61 -0.16
CA LEU A 78 -1.21 8.27 -0.27
C LEU A 78 -1.93 8.40 1.08
N THR A 79 -1.71 7.48 2.01
CA THR A 79 -2.22 7.57 3.38
C THR A 79 -1.59 8.75 4.12
N GLY A 80 -0.28 8.90 4.04
CA GLY A 80 0.44 10.05 4.58
C GLY A 80 -0.02 11.38 3.96
N LEU A 81 -0.18 11.41 2.63
CA LEU A 81 -0.72 12.56 1.91
C LEU A 81 -2.13 12.92 2.40
N SER A 82 -3.00 11.92 2.54
CA SER A 82 -4.36 12.10 3.05
C SER A 82 -4.37 12.62 4.49
N ALA A 83 -3.42 12.20 5.33
CA ALA A 83 -3.25 12.73 6.68
C ALA A 83 -2.86 14.21 6.68
N SER A 84 -1.99 14.62 5.75
CA SER A 84 -1.63 16.04 5.61
C SER A 84 -2.81 16.89 5.15
N LEU A 85 -3.60 16.40 4.20
CA LEU A 85 -4.82 17.06 3.74
C LEU A 85 -5.87 17.16 4.85
N TYR A 86 -6.01 16.12 5.66
CA TYR A 86 -6.88 16.14 6.83
C TYR A 86 -6.46 17.23 7.82
N GLY A 87 -5.15 17.35 8.11
CA GLY A 87 -4.64 18.38 9.01
C GLY A 87 -4.80 19.79 8.48
N GLN A 88 -4.57 20.01 7.18
CA GLN A 88 -4.82 21.30 6.52
C GLN A 88 -6.29 21.72 6.61
N LYS A 89 -7.22 20.76 6.47
CA LYS A 89 -8.66 21.03 6.55
C LYS A 89 -9.14 21.37 7.96
N HIS A 90 -8.60 20.71 8.98
CA HIS A 90 -9.06 20.87 10.37
C HIS A 90 -8.24 21.90 11.17
N GLY A 91 -7.11 22.36 10.66
CA GLY A 91 -6.30 23.42 11.28
C GLY A 91 -5.62 23.03 12.60
N SER A 92 -5.71 21.78 13.03
CA SER A 92 -5.18 21.32 14.32
C SER A 92 -4.28 20.09 14.19
N ARG A 93 -3.02 20.26 14.59
CA ARG A 93 -2.03 19.18 14.69
C ARG A 93 -2.47 18.13 15.70
N ALA A 94 -2.95 18.54 16.86
CA ALA A 94 -3.45 17.64 17.90
C ALA A 94 -4.64 16.80 17.41
N ALA A 95 -5.58 17.42 16.70
CA ALA A 95 -6.72 16.68 16.11
C ALA A 95 -6.29 15.67 15.05
N THR A 96 -5.28 16.02 14.23
CA THR A 96 -4.71 15.13 13.22
C THR A 96 -3.97 13.96 13.86
N SER A 97 -3.16 14.22 14.88
CA SER A 97 -2.43 13.19 15.64
C SER A 97 -3.41 12.22 16.33
N ALA A 98 -4.43 12.74 17.03
CA ALA A 98 -5.45 11.91 17.66
C ALA A 98 -6.25 11.07 16.65
N PHE A 99 -6.56 11.63 15.48
CA PHE A 99 -7.21 10.90 14.40
C PHE A 99 -6.34 9.74 13.87
N LEU A 100 -5.06 10.00 13.64
CA LEU A 100 -4.10 8.98 13.19
C LEU A 100 -3.94 7.85 14.21
N ILE A 101 -3.85 8.17 15.51
CA ILE A 101 -3.75 7.15 16.57
C ILE A 101 -5.01 6.28 16.60
N LYS A 102 -6.20 6.89 16.64
CA LYS A 102 -7.48 6.15 16.68
C LYS A 102 -7.65 5.25 15.46
N ARG A 103 -7.35 5.78 14.28
CA ARG A 103 -7.44 5.02 13.04
C ARG A 103 -6.37 3.93 12.94
N GLY A 104 -5.16 4.19 13.41
CA GLY A 104 -4.07 3.22 13.44
C GLY A 104 -4.40 2.03 14.35
N LEU A 105 -4.87 2.30 15.57
CA LEU A 105 -5.35 1.27 16.51
C LEU A 105 -6.51 0.47 15.92
N PHE A 106 -7.44 1.12 15.22
CA PHE A 106 -8.54 0.44 14.56
C PHE A 106 -8.05 -0.53 13.46
N LEU A 107 -7.06 -0.14 12.64
CA LEU A 107 -6.48 -1.04 11.63
C LEU A 107 -5.72 -2.21 12.25
N VAL A 108 -5.00 -1.97 13.35
CA VAL A 108 -4.33 -3.01 14.13
C VAL A 108 -5.35 -4.02 14.66
N ALA A 109 -6.45 -3.55 15.26
CA ALA A 109 -7.51 -4.40 15.75
C ALA A 109 -8.15 -5.23 14.63
N LEU A 110 -8.40 -4.63 13.46
CA LEU A 110 -8.92 -5.36 12.30
C LEU A 110 -7.96 -6.43 11.79
N GLU A 111 -6.64 -6.17 11.80
CA GLU A 111 -5.65 -7.15 11.37
C GLU A 111 -5.72 -8.41 12.22
N VAL A 112 -5.59 -8.22 13.55
CA VAL A 112 -5.50 -9.34 14.50
C VAL A 112 -6.84 -10.08 14.66
N THR A 113 -7.93 -9.52 14.14
CA THR A 113 -9.27 -10.12 14.19
C THR A 113 -9.76 -10.53 12.79
N LEU A 114 -10.54 -9.68 12.12
CA LEU A 114 -11.28 -10.01 10.90
C LEU A 114 -10.37 -10.45 9.74
N VAL A 115 -9.17 -9.88 9.61
CA VAL A 115 -8.26 -10.22 8.52
C VAL A 115 -7.57 -11.55 8.77
N ASN A 116 -7.01 -11.75 9.97
CA ASN A 116 -6.46 -13.04 10.34
C ASN A 116 -7.50 -14.15 10.28
N LEU A 117 -8.74 -13.88 10.70
CA LEU A 117 -9.84 -14.84 10.58
C LEU A 117 -10.13 -15.19 9.11
N ALA A 118 -10.15 -14.21 8.20
CA ALA A 118 -10.38 -14.47 6.78
C ALA A 118 -9.26 -15.34 6.17
N TRP A 119 -7.99 -15.11 6.53
CA TRP A 119 -6.87 -15.91 6.05
C TRP A 119 -6.81 -17.31 6.67
N THR A 120 -6.98 -17.40 7.99
CA THR A 120 -6.64 -18.61 8.76
C THR A 120 -7.85 -19.46 9.18
N ARG A 121 -9.08 -18.92 9.09
CA ARG A 121 -10.35 -19.47 9.60
C ARG A 121 -10.32 -19.90 11.08
N ALA A 122 -9.41 -19.31 11.86
CA ALA A 122 -9.33 -19.48 13.30
C ALA A 122 -9.22 -18.11 13.98
N LEU A 123 -9.83 -17.97 15.16
CA LEU A 123 -9.66 -16.77 16.00
C LEU A 123 -8.27 -16.73 16.66
N LEU A 124 -7.74 -17.91 17.02
CA LEU A 124 -6.41 -18.09 17.61
C LEU A 124 -5.60 -19.05 16.71
N PRO A 125 -5.15 -18.60 15.52
CA PRO A 125 -4.39 -19.45 14.63
C PRO A 125 -3.00 -19.77 15.21
N PRO A 126 -2.39 -20.92 14.85
CA PRO A 126 -1.01 -21.24 15.24
C PRO A 126 0.00 -20.17 14.81
N ILE A 127 -0.26 -19.54 13.65
CA ILE A 127 0.49 -18.39 13.15
C ILE A 127 -0.48 -17.22 12.95
N LEU A 128 -0.30 -16.17 13.74
CA LEU A 128 -0.96 -14.88 13.56
C LEU A 128 -0.13 -14.03 12.60
N TYR A 129 -0.66 -13.69 11.44
CA TYR A 129 0.05 -12.90 10.43
C TYR A 129 -0.10 -11.41 10.71
N LEU A 130 1.01 -10.70 10.87
CA LEU A 130 1.06 -9.24 10.95
C LEU A 130 1.50 -8.67 9.60
N GLN A 131 0.52 -8.31 8.76
CA GLN A 131 0.68 -7.92 7.37
C GLN A 131 0.51 -6.39 7.17
N VAL A 132 0.05 -6.00 5.98
CA VAL A 132 0.10 -4.63 5.49
C VAL A 132 -0.76 -3.66 6.28
N ILE A 133 -1.99 -4.01 6.68
CA ILE A 133 -2.85 -3.05 7.40
C ILE A 133 -2.39 -2.83 8.84
N TRP A 134 -1.75 -3.83 9.45
CA TRP A 134 -1.02 -3.67 10.71
C TRP A 134 0.14 -2.69 10.57
N ALA A 135 0.96 -2.87 9.53
CA ALA A 135 2.06 -1.95 9.24
C ALA A 135 1.58 -0.53 8.95
N ILE A 136 0.46 -0.36 8.23
CA ILE A 136 -0.19 0.94 8.02
C ILE A 136 -0.62 1.53 9.36
N GLY A 137 -1.26 0.74 10.23
CA GLY A 137 -1.74 1.19 11.53
C GLY A 137 -0.62 1.71 12.43
N LEU A 138 0.47 0.95 12.55
CA LEU A 138 1.67 1.38 13.28
C LEU A 138 2.33 2.60 12.64
N SER A 139 2.40 2.65 11.31
CA SER A 139 2.96 3.81 10.59
C SER A 139 2.15 5.08 10.82
N MET A 140 0.81 4.99 10.92
CA MET A 140 -0.06 6.12 11.29
C MET A 140 0.21 6.60 12.71
N MET A 141 0.39 5.69 13.66
CA MET A 141 0.72 6.02 15.05
C MET A 141 2.11 6.67 15.15
N ALA A 142 3.11 6.15 14.44
CA ALA A 142 4.44 6.75 14.37
C ALA A 142 4.39 8.14 13.74
N LEU A 143 3.68 8.31 12.61
CA LEU A 143 3.48 9.62 12.00
C LEU A 143 2.83 10.59 12.97
N ALA A 144 1.85 10.16 13.76
CA ALA A 144 1.17 10.98 14.76
C ALA A 144 2.13 11.58 15.80
N ALA A 145 3.22 10.87 16.14
CA ALA A 145 4.31 11.36 16.97
C ALA A 145 5.26 12.29 16.18
N LEU A 146 5.63 11.92 14.95
CA LEU A 146 6.51 12.73 14.09
C LEU A 146 5.89 14.09 13.72
N LEU A 147 4.56 14.24 13.74
CA LEU A 147 3.88 15.51 13.45
C LEU A 147 4.32 16.68 14.35
N TRP A 148 4.88 16.38 15.53
CA TRP A 148 5.33 17.38 16.49
C TRP A 148 6.70 17.96 16.17
N LEU A 149 7.46 17.32 15.28
CA LEU A 149 8.72 17.84 14.79
C LEU A 149 8.50 19.03 13.84
N PRO A 150 9.46 19.97 13.76
CA PRO A 150 9.45 20.96 12.69
C PRO A 150 9.56 20.25 11.33
N ARG A 151 8.93 20.82 10.31
CA ARG A 151 8.78 20.18 8.99
C ARG A 151 10.10 19.68 8.38
N PRO A 152 11.23 20.43 8.44
CA PRO A 152 12.49 19.92 7.92
C PRO A 152 12.98 18.66 8.65
N ALA A 153 12.84 18.60 9.98
CA ALA A 153 13.21 17.43 10.76
C ALA A 153 12.30 16.23 10.46
N LEU A 154 10.98 16.45 10.30
CA LEU A 154 10.05 15.39 9.88
C LEU A 154 10.47 14.79 8.53
N ILE A 155 10.83 15.64 7.55
CA ILE A 155 11.28 15.19 6.24
C ILE A 155 12.62 14.45 6.35
N GLY A 156 13.57 15.01 7.09
CA GLY A 156 14.90 14.40 7.30
C GLY A 156 14.80 13.02 7.94
N VAL A 157 14.02 12.88 9.02
CA VAL A 157 13.77 11.60 9.70
C VAL A 157 13.07 10.62 8.76
N GLY A 158 12.04 11.07 8.03
CA GLY A 158 11.33 10.20 7.07
C GLY A 158 12.24 9.65 5.98
N LEU A 159 13.10 10.50 5.39
CA LEU A 159 14.06 10.09 4.37
C LEU A 159 15.18 9.23 4.94
N ALA A 160 15.72 9.57 6.11
CA ALA A 160 16.76 8.79 6.78
C ALA A 160 16.28 7.37 7.12
N ILE A 161 15.04 7.23 7.59
CA ILE A 161 14.43 5.93 7.83
C ILE A 161 14.21 5.19 6.51
N MET A 162 13.55 5.83 5.54
CA MET A 162 13.16 5.19 4.27
C MET A 162 14.38 4.71 3.48
N LEU A 163 15.41 5.55 3.36
CA LEU A 163 16.58 5.31 2.51
C LEU A 163 17.78 4.77 3.27
N GLY A 164 17.84 4.95 4.60
CA GLY A 164 18.98 4.58 5.43
C GLY A 164 18.81 3.24 6.15
N HIS A 165 17.58 2.72 6.29
CA HIS A 165 17.34 1.53 7.12
C HIS A 165 18.15 0.31 6.69
N ASN A 166 18.48 0.13 5.41
CA ASN A 166 19.30 -1.01 4.95
C ASN A 166 20.70 -1.06 5.58
N ALA A 167 21.19 0.05 6.13
CA ALA A 167 22.46 0.03 6.89
C ALA A 167 22.35 -0.78 8.20
N LEU A 168 21.12 -1.06 8.65
CA LEU A 168 20.82 -1.84 9.85
C LEU A 168 20.62 -3.33 9.54
N ASP A 169 20.65 -3.75 8.26
CA ASP A 169 20.37 -5.13 7.83
C ASP A 169 21.37 -6.15 8.44
N GLY A 170 22.57 -5.70 8.83
CA GLY A 170 23.58 -6.51 9.52
C GLY A 170 23.26 -6.83 10.99
N ILE A 171 22.27 -6.17 11.59
CA ILE A 171 21.83 -6.41 12.96
C ILE A 171 20.72 -7.47 12.93
N VAL A 172 21.06 -8.70 13.28
CA VAL A 172 20.11 -9.82 13.36
C VAL A 172 19.99 -10.26 14.81
N LEU A 173 18.78 -10.14 15.36
CA LEU A 173 18.48 -10.61 16.72
C LEU A 173 17.83 -11.99 16.70
N THR A 174 18.16 -12.84 17.66
CA THR A 174 17.54 -14.15 17.87
C THR A 174 16.44 -14.10 18.94
N PRO A 175 15.47 -15.04 18.98
CA PRO A 175 14.33 -14.99 19.91
C PRO A 175 14.68 -14.90 21.40
N ASP A 176 15.84 -15.43 21.79
CA ASP A 176 16.39 -15.41 23.15
C ASP A 176 17.01 -14.06 23.54
N GLN A 177 17.29 -13.18 22.58
CA GLN A 177 17.95 -11.90 22.83
C GLN A 177 16.96 -10.79 23.24
N PRO A 178 17.37 -9.89 24.15
CA PRO A 178 16.54 -8.76 24.55
C PRO A 178 16.26 -7.84 23.35
N GLY A 179 15.01 -7.42 23.20
CA GLY A 179 14.60 -6.54 22.11
C GLY A 179 14.24 -7.24 20.79
N TYR A 180 14.34 -8.58 20.71
CA TYR A 180 13.97 -9.35 19.52
C TYR A 180 12.59 -8.99 18.98
N ALA A 181 11.56 -8.96 19.83
CA ALA A 181 10.19 -8.68 19.41
C ALA A 181 10.05 -7.27 18.80
N LEU A 182 10.70 -6.27 19.41
CA LEU A 182 10.69 -4.90 18.89
C LEU A 182 11.42 -4.83 17.55
N TRP A 183 12.58 -5.47 17.44
CA TRP A 183 13.34 -5.51 16.19
C TRP A 183 12.64 -6.29 15.08
N ALA A 184 11.92 -7.36 15.43
CA ALA A 184 11.07 -8.10 14.50
C ALA A 184 9.89 -7.25 14.00
N VAL A 185 9.34 -6.38 14.84
CA VAL A 185 8.30 -5.44 14.39
C VAL A 185 8.90 -4.35 13.51
N LEU A 186 10.07 -3.81 13.87
CA LEU A 186 10.67 -2.67 13.19
C LEU A 186 11.38 -3.06 11.89
N HIS A 187 12.27 -4.04 11.90
CA HIS A 187 13.29 -4.14 10.86
C HIS A 187 13.50 -5.55 10.27
N GLN A 188 13.30 -6.63 11.04
CA GLN A 188 13.51 -8.00 10.53
C GLN A 188 12.23 -8.84 10.52
N ARG A 189 12.10 -9.80 9.61
CA ARG A 189 11.01 -10.79 9.68
C ARG A 189 11.29 -11.78 10.80
N GLY A 190 10.31 -12.01 11.66
CA GLY A 190 10.46 -12.89 12.81
C GLY A 190 9.16 -13.56 13.24
N LEU A 191 9.30 -14.52 14.16
CA LEU A 191 8.20 -15.19 14.85
C LEU A 191 8.26 -14.81 16.32
N ILE A 192 7.32 -13.97 16.76
CA ILE A 192 7.21 -13.54 18.14
C ILE A 192 6.36 -14.58 18.89
N PRO A 193 6.88 -15.22 19.94
CA PRO A 193 6.11 -16.20 20.72
C PRO A 193 4.82 -15.60 21.30
N LEU A 194 3.72 -16.35 21.22
CA LEU A 194 2.43 -16.05 21.83
C LEU A 194 2.00 -17.23 22.72
N PRO A 195 1.10 -17.04 23.70
CA PRO A 195 0.64 -18.13 24.57
C PRO A 195 0.00 -19.32 23.86
N TRP A 196 -0.49 -19.15 22.62
CA TRP A 196 -1.17 -20.19 21.83
C TRP A 196 -0.48 -20.50 20.49
N GLY A 197 0.67 -19.89 20.19
CA GLY A 197 1.30 -19.97 18.88
C GLY A 197 2.40 -18.93 18.68
N ALA A 198 2.47 -18.33 17.49
CA ALA A 198 3.41 -17.25 17.21
C ALA A 198 2.81 -16.15 16.31
N ALA A 199 3.25 -14.91 16.49
CA ALA A 199 2.97 -13.81 15.56
C ALA A 199 4.10 -13.65 14.55
N ARG A 200 3.78 -13.71 13.25
CA ARG A 200 4.73 -13.53 12.16
C ARG A 200 4.75 -12.08 11.69
N THR A 201 5.88 -11.40 11.86
CA THR A 201 6.08 -10.03 11.33
C THR A 201 6.34 -10.08 9.84
N SER A 202 5.28 -10.02 9.04
CA SER A 202 5.38 -10.17 7.58
C SER A 202 5.78 -8.86 6.91
N TYR A 203 5.50 -7.73 7.55
CA TYR A 203 5.80 -6.36 7.12
C TYR A 203 6.54 -5.59 8.24
N PRO A 204 7.88 -5.70 8.34
CA PRO A 204 8.65 -4.89 9.28
C PRO A 204 8.42 -3.38 9.02
N VAL A 205 8.07 -2.62 10.06
CA VAL A 205 7.41 -1.31 9.93
C VAL A 205 8.33 -0.11 9.73
N LEU A 206 9.62 -0.23 10.04
CA LEU A 206 10.56 0.89 10.04
C LEU A 206 10.57 1.64 8.69
N PRO A 207 10.86 1.02 7.54
CA PRO A 207 10.84 1.73 6.26
C PRO A 207 9.45 2.29 5.90
N TRP A 208 8.37 1.61 6.31
CA TRP A 208 7.00 2.06 6.09
C TRP A 208 6.65 3.36 6.83
N ILE A 209 7.25 3.60 8.01
CA ILE A 209 7.18 4.89 8.72
C ILE A 209 7.81 6.00 7.87
N GLY A 210 8.93 5.71 7.20
CA GLY A 210 9.55 6.63 6.26
C GLY A 210 8.63 7.00 5.09
N VAL A 211 7.99 5.98 4.47
CA VAL A 211 7.09 6.17 3.32
C VAL A 211 5.85 6.99 3.68
N ILE A 212 5.16 6.69 4.79
CA ILE A 212 3.99 7.48 5.21
C ILE A 212 4.38 8.92 5.53
N THR A 213 5.58 9.14 6.09
CA THR A 213 6.12 10.46 6.41
C THR A 213 6.45 11.25 5.14
N ALA A 214 7.05 10.60 4.14
CA ALA A 214 7.27 11.18 2.82
C ALA A 214 5.93 11.58 2.15
N GLY A 215 4.91 10.72 2.28
CA GLY A 215 3.55 11.04 1.84
C GLY A 215 2.99 12.30 2.50
N TYR A 216 3.12 12.41 3.82
CA TYR A 216 2.72 13.59 4.58
C TYR A 216 3.48 14.85 4.14
N ALA A 217 4.76 14.69 3.79
CA ALA A 217 5.60 15.78 3.29
C ALA A 217 5.12 16.36 1.95
N LEU A 218 4.40 15.59 1.13
CA LEU A 218 3.81 16.06 -0.14
C LEU A 218 2.58 16.96 0.05
N GLY A 219 1.95 16.95 1.23
CA GLY A 219 0.68 17.64 1.46
C GLY A 219 0.59 19.12 1.05
N PRO A 220 1.59 19.98 1.29
CA PRO A 220 1.56 21.38 0.89
C PRO A 220 1.47 21.58 -0.62
N LEU A 221 1.91 20.61 -1.43
CA LEU A 221 1.74 20.66 -2.88
C LEU A 221 0.26 20.70 -3.27
N TYR A 222 -0.62 20.17 -2.41
CA TYR A 222 -2.06 20.14 -2.59
C TYR A 222 -2.80 21.30 -1.89
N GLY A 223 -2.08 22.25 -1.29
CA GLY A 223 -2.63 23.45 -0.68
C GLY A 223 -3.40 24.33 -1.68
N THR A 224 -4.32 25.17 -1.18
CA THR A 224 -5.24 25.98 -2.00
C THR A 224 -4.51 26.91 -2.97
N GLY A 225 -3.36 27.47 -2.58
CA GLY A 225 -2.57 28.40 -3.39
C GLY A 225 -1.63 27.76 -4.43
N VAL A 226 -1.56 26.44 -4.54
CA VAL A 226 -0.65 25.78 -5.49
C VAL A 226 -1.34 25.51 -6.83
N ASP A 227 -0.75 26.04 -7.90
CA ASP A 227 -1.16 25.79 -9.28
C ASP A 227 -1.03 24.29 -9.64
N PRO A 228 -2.06 23.67 -10.26
CA PRO A 228 -2.00 22.26 -10.69
C PRO A 228 -0.83 21.93 -11.63
N GLY A 229 -0.42 22.86 -12.51
CA GLY A 229 0.74 22.66 -13.38
C GLY A 229 2.04 22.54 -12.59
N THR A 230 2.23 23.41 -11.60
CA THR A 230 3.38 23.38 -10.67
C THR A 230 3.40 22.11 -9.83
N ARG A 231 2.25 21.70 -9.27
CA ARG A 231 2.12 20.45 -8.52
C ARG A 231 2.53 19.25 -9.38
N ARG A 232 1.99 19.16 -10.61
CA ARG A 232 2.33 18.08 -11.54
C ARG A 232 3.82 18.04 -11.89
N ARG A 233 4.44 19.19 -12.18
CA ARG A 233 5.89 19.26 -12.45
C ARG A 233 6.71 18.76 -11.27
N ARG A 234 6.34 19.10 -10.04
CA ARG A 234 7.03 18.62 -8.83
C ARG A 234 6.84 17.11 -8.61
N LEU A 235 5.63 16.59 -8.83
CA LEU A 235 5.39 15.13 -8.76
C LEU A 235 6.22 14.38 -9.81
N VAL A 236 6.31 14.90 -11.04
CA VAL A 236 7.16 14.33 -12.08
C VAL A 236 8.63 14.39 -11.70
N ALA A 237 9.11 15.54 -11.21
CA ALA A 237 10.49 15.70 -10.79
C ALA A 237 10.86 14.73 -9.66
N LEU A 238 10.00 14.57 -8.65
CA LEU A 238 10.20 13.61 -7.57
C LEU A 238 10.17 12.17 -8.07
N GLY A 239 9.22 11.81 -8.94
CA GLY A 239 9.12 10.48 -9.52
C GLY A 239 10.36 10.11 -10.34
N LEU A 240 10.84 11.02 -11.20
CA LEU A 240 12.06 10.84 -11.97
C LEU A 240 13.30 10.81 -11.09
N ALA A 241 13.39 11.68 -10.07
CA ALA A 241 14.49 11.66 -9.12
C ALA A 241 14.57 10.33 -8.35
N SER A 242 13.43 9.76 -7.95
CA SER A 242 13.39 8.43 -7.34
C SER A 242 13.87 7.33 -8.28
N LEU A 243 13.44 7.36 -9.55
CA LEU A 243 13.88 6.38 -10.54
C LEU A 243 15.38 6.49 -10.89
N VAL A 244 15.89 7.72 -10.97
CA VAL A 244 17.33 7.96 -11.19
C VAL A 244 18.13 7.48 -9.97
N ALA A 245 17.68 7.79 -8.75
CA ALA A 245 18.32 7.31 -7.53
C ALA A 245 18.32 5.77 -7.46
N PHE A 246 17.20 5.12 -7.80
CA PHE A 246 17.11 3.67 -7.92
C PHE A 246 18.12 3.13 -8.95
N ALA A 247 18.16 3.70 -10.16
CA ALA A 247 19.08 3.23 -11.20
C ALA A 247 20.56 3.37 -10.79
N ILE A 248 20.90 4.44 -10.07
CA ILE A 248 22.26 4.65 -9.54
C ILE A 248 22.58 3.62 -8.45
N LEU A 249 21.74 3.50 -7.41
CA LEU A 249 21.98 2.57 -6.30
C LEU A 249 22.03 1.12 -6.80
N ARG A 250 21.02 0.72 -7.58
CA ARG A 250 20.93 -0.62 -8.14
C ARG A 250 22.06 -0.91 -9.13
N GLY A 251 22.48 0.08 -9.93
CA GLY A 251 23.61 -0.04 -10.86
C GLY A 251 24.97 -0.20 -10.16
N LEU A 252 25.19 0.51 -9.05
CA LEU A 252 26.38 0.35 -8.20
C LEU A 252 26.38 -0.98 -7.44
N ASN A 253 25.20 -1.56 -7.22
CA ASN A 253 24.98 -2.91 -6.69
C ASN A 253 25.62 -3.17 -5.30
N GLY A 254 25.82 -2.12 -4.50
CA GLY A 254 26.44 -2.21 -3.16
C GLY A 254 25.50 -1.88 -2.01
N TYR A 255 24.70 -0.82 -2.15
CA TYR A 255 23.72 -0.37 -1.15
C TYR A 255 22.36 -0.18 -1.81
N GLY A 256 21.28 -0.42 -1.06
CA GLY A 256 19.91 -0.14 -1.48
C GLY A 256 19.03 -1.38 -1.54
N ASP A 257 19.63 -2.57 -1.74
CA ASP A 257 18.98 -3.87 -1.58
C ASP A 257 19.97 -4.86 -0.94
N PRO A 258 19.55 -5.67 0.05
CA PRO A 258 20.42 -6.68 0.66
C PRO A 258 20.80 -7.82 -0.31
N HIS A 259 20.09 -7.97 -1.44
CA HIS A 259 20.38 -8.95 -2.46
C HIS A 259 20.92 -8.25 -3.73
N PRO A 260 22.24 -8.27 -3.95
CA PRO A 260 22.83 -7.76 -5.18
C PRO A 260 22.26 -8.50 -6.40
N TRP A 261 21.98 -7.76 -7.48
CA TRP A 261 21.64 -8.41 -8.74
C TRP A 261 22.89 -9.10 -9.31
N GLN A 262 22.65 -10.18 -10.04
CA GLN A 262 23.69 -10.99 -10.67
C GLN A 262 23.43 -11.09 -12.16
N ALA A 263 24.50 -11.06 -12.95
CA ALA A 263 24.44 -11.35 -14.37
C ALA A 263 23.94 -12.79 -14.58
N GLY A 264 22.90 -12.94 -15.40
CA GLY A 264 22.31 -14.18 -15.83
C GLY A 264 22.89 -14.68 -17.16
N LYS A 265 22.15 -15.59 -17.80
CA LYS A 265 22.57 -16.24 -19.05
C LYS A 265 22.31 -15.40 -20.30
N ASP A 266 21.37 -14.46 -20.21
CA ASP A 266 20.95 -13.57 -21.27
C ASP A 266 20.46 -12.24 -20.69
N TRP A 267 20.24 -11.26 -21.56
CA TRP A 267 19.79 -9.92 -21.16
C TRP A 267 18.46 -9.94 -20.39
N GLY A 268 17.59 -10.92 -20.66
CA GLY A 268 16.29 -11.05 -20.01
C GLY A 268 16.44 -11.48 -18.56
N ALA A 269 17.33 -12.45 -18.31
CA ALA A 269 17.72 -12.86 -16.97
C ALA A 269 18.40 -11.72 -16.20
N ASP A 270 19.26 -10.93 -16.85
CA ASP A 270 19.86 -9.72 -16.25
C ASP A 270 18.78 -8.72 -15.84
N ALA A 271 17.84 -8.42 -16.75
CA ALA A 271 16.76 -7.49 -16.50
C ALA A 271 15.85 -7.97 -15.35
N LEU A 272 15.52 -9.25 -15.30
CA LEU A 272 14.73 -9.83 -14.21
C LEU A 272 15.48 -9.76 -12.87
N SER A 273 16.78 -10.06 -12.86
CA SER A 273 17.66 -9.95 -11.70
C SER A 273 17.75 -8.50 -11.19
N PHE A 274 17.89 -7.54 -12.10
CA PHE A 274 17.96 -6.12 -11.80
C PHE A 274 16.68 -5.61 -11.11
N VAL A 275 15.50 -6.07 -11.54
CA VAL A 275 14.20 -5.66 -10.98
C VAL A 275 13.65 -6.61 -9.90
N ASN A 276 14.39 -7.66 -9.54
CA ASN A 276 14.06 -8.57 -8.44
C ASN A 276 14.54 -7.98 -7.11
N LEU A 277 13.68 -7.18 -6.49
CA LEU A 277 14.00 -6.39 -5.30
C LEU A 277 13.35 -6.99 -4.04
N THR A 278 13.99 -6.82 -2.90
CA THR A 278 13.54 -7.31 -1.59
C THR A 278 12.34 -6.49 -1.10
N LYS A 279 11.17 -7.13 -0.95
CA LYS A 279 9.93 -6.47 -0.49
C LYS A 279 9.82 -6.40 1.03
N TYR A 280 10.47 -7.28 1.78
CA TYR A 280 10.26 -7.41 3.22
C TYR A 280 11.54 -7.68 4.06
N PRO A 281 12.04 -6.69 4.82
CA PRO A 281 11.65 -5.29 4.80
C PRO A 281 11.80 -4.69 3.39
N PRO A 282 10.96 -3.71 2.98
CA PRO A 282 11.09 -3.11 1.65
C PRO A 282 12.39 -2.34 1.56
N SER A 283 13.30 -2.84 0.73
CA SER A 283 14.60 -2.22 0.51
C SER A 283 14.47 -0.78 -0.03
N ALA A 284 15.49 0.05 0.15
CA ALA A 284 15.49 1.41 -0.41
C ALA A 284 15.31 1.39 -1.93
N ASP A 285 15.92 0.43 -2.63
CA ASP A 285 15.75 0.21 -4.06
C ASP A 285 14.30 -0.15 -4.39
N PHE A 286 13.69 -1.09 -3.65
CA PHE A 286 12.28 -1.46 -3.81
C PHE A 286 11.36 -0.24 -3.65
N LEU A 287 11.62 0.60 -2.64
CA LEU A 287 10.83 1.80 -2.37
C LEU A 287 11.00 2.83 -3.48
N LEU A 288 12.22 3.10 -3.94
CA LEU A 288 12.47 4.05 -5.03
C LEU A 288 11.87 3.58 -6.36
N ALA A 289 12.04 2.30 -6.70
CA ALA A 289 11.52 1.69 -7.93
C ALA A 289 9.97 1.65 -7.98
N THR A 290 9.30 1.63 -6.83
CA THR A 290 7.84 1.58 -6.76
C THR A 290 7.19 2.95 -6.52
N LEU A 291 7.78 3.80 -5.67
CA LEU A 291 7.29 5.16 -5.42
C LEU A 291 7.50 6.08 -6.61
N GLY A 292 8.60 5.91 -7.36
CA GLY A 292 8.88 6.68 -8.57
C GLY A 292 7.71 6.63 -9.58
N PRO A 293 7.37 5.44 -10.11
CA PRO A 293 6.21 5.28 -10.99
C PRO A 293 4.89 5.66 -10.32
N GLY A 294 4.72 5.41 -9.01
CA GLY A 294 3.54 5.86 -8.26
C GLY A 294 3.32 7.37 -8.32
N LEU A 295 4.38 8.16 -8.16
CA LEU A 295 4.34 9.62 -8.28
C LEU A 295 4.08 10.08 -9.73
N LEU A 296 4.67 9.40 -10.71
CA LEU A 296 4.41 9.66 -12.13
C LEU A 296 2.96 9.35 -12.51
N LEU A 297 2.39 8.25 -12.01
CA LEU A 297 0.98 7.89 -12.19
C LEU A 297 0.07 8.91 -11.53
N LEU A 298 0.41 9.39 -10.33
CA LEU A 298 -0.35 10.45 -9.68
C LEU A 298 -0.35 11.74 -10.52
N ALA A 299 0.82 12.13 -11.04
CA ALA A 299 0.95 13.28 -11.94
C ALA A 299 0.16 13.11 -13.25
N LEU A 300 0.13 11.90 -13.81
CA LEU A 300 -0.68 11.56 -14.98
C LEU A 300 -2.17 11.65 -14.68
N PHE A 301 -2.62 11.11 -13.55
CA PHE A 301 -4.04 11.10 -13.17
C PHE A 301 -4.55 12.52 -12.91
N GLU A 302 -3.71 13.43 -12.42
CA GLU A 302 -4.08 14.85 -12.33
C GLU A 302 -4.30 15.54 -13.69
N ARG A 303 -3.69 15.02 -14.77
CA ARG A 303 -3.88 15.55 -16.12
C ARG A 303 -5.14 14.99 -16.78
N LEU A 304 -5.58 13.80 -16.37
CA LEU A 304 -6.71 13.12 -17.00
C LEU A 304 -8.05 13.69 -16.50
N PRO A 305 -9.08 13.76 -17.36
CA PRO A 305 -10.41 14.20 -16.95
C PRO A 305 -11.05 13.16 -16.00
N GLU A 306 -11.79 13.65 -15.00
CA GLU A 306 -12.42 12.81 -13.97
C GLU A 306 -13.25 11.66 -14.55
N ARG A 307 -13.93 11.86 -15.69
CA ARG A 307 -14.72 10.83 -16.38
C ARG A 307 -13.91 9.57 -16.73
N ARG A 308 -12.62 9.71 -17.07
CA ARG A 308 -11.75 8.55 -17.38
C ARG A 308 -11.29 7.79 -16.14
N LEU A 309 -11.27 8.48 -14.99
CA LEU A 309 -10.82 7.93 -13.71
C LEU A 309 -11.98 7.49 -12.81
N GLY A 310 -13.22 7.87 -13.15
CA GLY A 310 -14.39 7.70 -12.29
C GLY A 310 -14.56 6.29 -11.75
N TRP A 311 -14.34 5.26 -12.59
CA TRP A 311 -14.46 3.87 -12.17
C TRP A 311 -13.38 3.46 -11.16
N LEU A 312 -12.14 3.97 -11.28
CA LEU A 312 -11.08 3.74 -10.28
C LEU A 312 -11.40 4.45 -8.96
N THR A 313 -11.97 5.66 -9.03
CA THR A 313 -12.34 6.40 -7.81
C THR A 313 -13.41 5.69 -6.97
N VAL A 314 -14.21 4.81 -7.58
CA VAL A 314 -15.19 3.99 -6.84
C VAL A 314 -14.48 3.05 -5.86
N PHE A 315 -13.44 2.35 -6.30
CA PHE A 315 -12.67 1.47 -5.43
C PHE A 315 -11.86 2.29 -4.40
N GLY A 316 -11.16 3.33 -4.86
CA GLY A 316 -10.28 4.11 -3.99
C GLY A 316 -10.98 5.03 -3.01
N GLY A 317 -12.26 5.38 -3.21
CA GLY A 317 -13.05 6.19 -2.27
C GLY A 317 -13.47 5.43 -1.00
N VAL A 318 -13.42 4.10 -1.03
CA VAL A 318 -13.82 3.19 0.07
C VAL A 318 -12.81 2.06 0.26
N PRO A 319 -11.52 2.37 0.47
CA PRO A 319 -10.45 1.39 0.36
C PRO A 319 -10.49 0.33 1.46
N LEU A 320 -10.84 0.70 2.71
CA LEU A 320 -10.93 -0.28 3.80
C LEU A 320 -12.14 -1.20 3.61
N PHE A 321 -13.27 -0.65 3.19
CA PHE A 321 -14.45 -1.44 2.83
C PHE A 321 -14.13 -2.44 1.72
N PHE A 322 -13.50 -1.99 0.63
CA PHE A 322 -13.07 -2.89 -0.45
C PHE A 322 -12.08 -3.94 0.08
N TYR A 323 -11.10 -3.53 0.91
CA TYR A 323 -10.11 -4.43 1.49
C TYR A 323 -10.74 -5.58 2.28
N LEU A 324 -11.69 -5.28 3.18
CA LEU A 324 -12.37 -6.32 3.94
C LEU A 324 -13.30 -7.16 3.06
N LEU A 325 -14.10 -6.50 2.22
CA LEU A 325 -15.10 -7.18 1.41
C LEU A 325 -14.48 -8.14 0.41
N HIS A 326 -13.43 -7.74 -0.32
CA HIS A 326 -12.83 -8.63 -1.32
C HIS A 326 -12.14 -9.83 -0.66
N LEU A 327 -11.49 -9.64 0.50
CA LEU A 327 -10.80 -10.72 1.20
C LEU A 327 -11.81 -11.78 1.66
N TRP A 328 -12.92 -11.36 2.25
CA TRP A 328 -14.01 -12.25 2.62
C TRP A 328 -14.72 -12.85 1.42
N ALA A 329 -14.89 -12.11 0.32
CA ALA A 329 -15.49 -12.65 -0.90
C ALA A 329 -14.64 -13.78 -1.51
N LEU A 330 -13.31 -13.60 -1.60
CA LEU A 330 -12.38 -14.64 -2.06
C LEU A 330 -12.47 -15.87 -1.15
N ARG A 331 -12.43 -15.63 0.17
CA ARG A 331 -12.51 -16.68 1.19
C ARG A 331 -13.78 -17.53 1.09
N LEU A 332 -14.94 -16.87 1.11
CA LEU A 332 -16.24 -17.53 1.07
C LEU A 332 -16.46 -18.26 -0.26
N THR A 333 -15.96 -17.69 -1.36
CA THR A 333 -16.01 -18.36 -2.66
C THR A 333 -15.13 -19.62 -2.67
N TYR A 334 -13.90 -19.55 -2.15
CA TYR A 334 -13.01 -20.70 -2.04
C TYR A 334 -13.65 -21.82 -1.22
N ASP A 335 -14.12 -21.50 0.00
CA ASP A 335 -14.73 -22.48 0.90
C ASP A 335 -16.04 -23.04 0.34
N GLY A 336 -16.85 -22.20 -0.32
CA GLY A 336 -18.09 -22.62 -0.99
C GLY A 336 -17.83 -23.60 -2.12
N LEU A 337 -16.89 -23.29 -3.03
CA LEU A 337 -16.52 -24.20 -4.12
C LEU A 337 -15.96 -25.52 -3.60
N ALA A 338 -15.16 -25.49 -2.53
CA ALA A 338 -14.67 -26.69 -1.88
C ALA A 338 -15.81 -27.53 -1.28
N ALA A 339 -16.79 -26.90 -0.62
CA ALA A 339 -17.95 -27.57 -0.05
C ALA A 339 -18.87 -28.20 -1.11
N PHE A 340 -18.93 -27.63 -2.31
CA PHE A 340 -19.63 -28.23 -3.47
C PHE A 340 -18.85 -29.36 -4.15
N GLY A 341 -17.69 -29.76 -3.62
CA GLY A 341 -16.88 -30.85 -4.19
C GLY A 341 -16.18 -30.48 -5.49
N LEU A 342 -15.99 -29.18 -5.78
CA LEU A 342 -15.33 -28.69 -7.00
C LEU A 342 -13.80 -28.60 -6.84
N ALA A 343 -13.24 -29.21 -5.80
CA ALA A 343 -11.80 -29.32 -5.61
C ALA A 343 -11.18 -30.13 -6.76
N GLY A 344 -10.07 -29.64 -7.30
CA GLY A 344 -9.31 -30.37 -8.31
C GLY A 344 -8.63 -31.61 -7.72
N SER A 345 -7.85 -32.30 -8.53
CA SER A 345 -7.09 -33.50 -8.12
C SER A 345 -6.13 -33.25 -6.94
N SER A 346 -5.71 -32.00 -6.71
CA SER A 346 -4.90 -31.57 -5.56
C SER A 346 -5.70 -31.48 -4.25
N GLY A 347 -7.02 -31.65 -4.29
CA GLY A 347 -7.92 -31.41 -3.15
C GLY A 347 -8.12 -29.92 -2.84
N ARG A 348 -7.74 -29.02 -3.75
CA ARG A 348 -7.83 -27.56 -3.60
C ARG A 348 -8.60 -26.92 -4.76
N ILE A 349 -9.08 -25.69 -4.54
CA ILE A 349 -9.65 -24.85 -5.60
C ILE A 349 -8.53 -23.99 -6.17
N GLU A 350 -8.00 -24.37 -7.32
CA GLU A 350 -6.84 -23.72 -7.91
C GLU A 350 -6.99 -23.52 -9.42
N VAL A 351 -6.46 -22.40 -9.91
CA VAL A 351 -6.29 -22.16 -11.34
C VAL A 351 -4.93 -22.70 -11.79
N GLY A 352 -4.81 -23.14 -13.04
CA GLY A 352 -3.60 -23.79 -13.55
C GLY A 352 -2.56 -22.85 -14.15
N ALA A 353 -2.94 -21.63 -14.54
CA ALA A 353 -2.05 -20.70 -15.24
C ALA A 353 -2.09 -19.26 -14.68
N PRO A 354 -0.97 -18.51 -14.70
CA PRO A 354 -0.92 -17.15 -14.15
C PRO A 354 -1.95 -16.18 -14.73
N PHE A 355 -2.29 -16.27 -16.02
CA PHE A 355 -3.29 -15.40 -16.63
C PHE A 355 -4.70 -15.60 -16.03
N GLN A 356 -5.00 -16.79 -15.51
CA GLN A 356 -6.29 -17.09 -14.88
C GLN A 356 -6.43 -16.36 -13.54
N ILE A 357 -5.33 -16.04 -12.84
CA ILE A 357 -5.33 -15.21 -11.64
C ILE A 357 -5.90 -13.82 -11.95
N TRP A 358 -5.48 -13.24 -13.07
CA TRP A 358 -5.98 -11.94 -13.54
C TRP A 358 -7.46 -12.00 -13.92
N LEU A 359 -7.90 -13.10 -14.56
CA LEU A 359 -9.30 -13.32 -14.88
C LEU A 359 -10.16 -13.40 -13.60
N VAL A 360 -9.74 -14.20 -12.62
CA VAL A 360 -10.42 -14.31 -11.32
C VAL A 360 -10.49 -12.92 -10.65
N ALA A 361 -9.38 -12.21 -10.56
CA ALA A 361 -9.35 -10.87 -9.99
C ALA A 361 -10.28 -9.89 -10.72
N ALA A 362 -10.34 -9.95 -12.06
CA ALA A 362 -11.25 -9.11 -12.86
C ALA A 362 -12.73 -9.43 -12.57
N LEU A 363 -13.09 -10.71 -12.47
CA LEU A 363 -14.45 -11.14 -12.13
C LEU A 363 -14.85 -10.64 -10.73
N PHE A 364 -13.97 -10.78 -9.74
CA PHE A 364 -14.22 -10.23 -8.40
C PHE A 364 -14.31 -8.71 -8.42
N ALA A 365 -13.44 -8.00 -9.15
CA ALA A 365 -13.51 -6.55 -9.26
C ALA A 365 -14.86 -6.08 -9.83
N LEU A 366 -15.35 -6.74 -10.89
CA LEU A 366 -16.66 -6.45 -11.48
C LEU A 366 -17.80 -6.74 -10.51
N ALA A 367 -17.77 -7.88 -9.81
CA ALA A 367 -18.78 -8.26 -8.83
C ALA A 367 -18.83 -7.30 -7.62
N LEU A 368 -17.68 -6.78 -7.19
CA LEU A 368 -17.55 -5.90 -6.04
C LEU A 368 -17.85 -4.43 -6.35
N TYR A 369 -17.78 -4.03 -7.62
CA TYR A 369 -17.98 -2.64 -8.05
C TYR A 369 -19.32 -2.03 -7.59
N PRO A 370 -20.49 -2.70 -7.71
CA PRO A 370 -21.76 -2.15 -7.24
C PRO A 370 -21.78 -1.89 -5.73
N ALA A 371 -21.18 -2.80 -4.93
CA ALA A 371 -21.09 -2.64 -3.49
C ALA A 371 -20.21 -1.44 -3.10
N CYS A 372 -19.06 -1.27 -3.76
CA CYS A 372 -18.21 -0.09 -3.57
C CYS A 372 -18.93 1.20 -3.98
N LEU A 373 -19.64 1.19 -5.11
CA LEU A 373 -20.40 2.35 -5.59
C LEU A 373 -21.51 2.74 -4.60
N TRP A 374 -22.22 1.75 -4.05
CA TRP A 374 -23.21 1.96 -3.00
C TRP A 374 -22.58 2.59 -1.77
N MET A 375 -21.45 2.06 -1.29
CA MET A 375 -20.76 2.58 -0.10
C MET A 375 -20.24 4.02 -0.31
N VAL A 376 -19.71 4.34 -1.50
CA VAL A 376 -19.31 5.72 -1.85
C VAL A 376 -20.51 6.67 -1.79
N ARG A 377 -21.67 6.26 -2.33
CA ARG A 377 -22.91 7.07 -2.28
C ARG A 377 -23.41 7.23 -0.85
N LEU A 378 -23.33 6.18 -0.02
CA LEU A 378 -23.70 6.21 1.39
C LEU A 378 -22.83 7.20 2.18
N LYS A 379 -21.50 7.14 2.00
CA LYS A 379 -20.55 8.07 2.65
C LYS A 379 -20.81 9.53 2.29
N ARG A 380 -21.27 9.81 1.07
CA ARG A 380 -21.62 11.18 0.64
C ARG A 380 -22.93 11.69 1.25
N ARG A 381 -23.89 10.81 1.55
CA ARG A 381 -25.21 11.17 2.08
C ARG A 381 -25.26 11.20 3.61
N SER A 382 -24.45 10.35 4.26
CA SER A 382 -24.49 10.16 5.70
C SER A 382 -23.70 11.22 6.47
N ARG A 383 -24.22 11.64 7.62
CA ARG A 383 -23.54 12.50 8.59
C ARG A 383 -22.83 11.71 9.70
N TRP A 384 -22.91 10.38 9.68
CA TRP A 384 -22.33 9.53 10.73
C TRP A 384 -20.81 9.52 10.67
N ARG A 385 -20.16 9.97 11.76
CA ARG A 385 -18.70 10.10 11.85
C ARG A 385 -17.97 8.75 11.76
N GLY A 386 -18.62 7.63 12.09
CA GLY A 386 -18.04 6.29 12.00
C GLY A 386 -17.62 5.89 10.58
N LEU A 387 -18.32 6.40 9.54
CA LEU A 387 -17.97 6.16 8.14
C LEU A 387 -16.63 6.80 7.71
N SER A 388 -16.05 7.68 8.52
CA SER A 388 -14.71 8.22 8.24
C SER A 388 -13.59 7.19 8.50
N TYR A 389 -13.90 6.12 9.24
CA TYR A 389 -12.98 5.03 9.54
C TYR A 389 -13.04 3.90 8.49
N LEU A 390 -14.12 3.81 7.70
CA LEU A 390 -14.33 2.86 6.59
C LEU A 390 -13.98 3.51 5.24
#